data_AF-A0A0F3RYM1-F1
#
_entry.id   AF-A0A0F3RYM1-F1
#
_cell.length_a   1.000
_cell.length_b   1.000
_cell.length_c   1.000
_cell.angle_alpha   90.00
_cell.angle_beta   90.00
_cell.angle_gamma   90.00
#
_symmetry.space_group_name_H-M   'P 1'
#
loop_
_entity.id
_entity.type
_entity.pdbx_description
1 polymer ?
#
loop_
_entity_poly.entity_id
_entity_poly.type
_entity_poly.pdbx_seq_one_letter_code
_entity_poly.pdbx_strand_id
1 'polypeptide(L)' 'MCGRFVYHLEKDTHKMGVDALIRKNAVAILYPYLRAIVSNLTSTSNEYPAYLLPTIDVAQVLKEQPGSSAVAD' A
#
# COMPACT_ATOMS: atom_id res chain seq x y z
N MET A 1 4.95 4.25 8.10
CA MET A 1 3.94 3.31 8.60
C MET A 1 4.38 1.91 8.25
N CYS A 2 4.31 0.96 9.19
CA CYS A 2 4.59 -0.45 8.93
C CYS A 2 3.37 -1.30 9.31
N GLY A 3 3.15 -2.40 8.59
CA GLY A 3 2.09 -3.36 8.88
C GLY A 3 2.68 -4.75 9.10
N ARG A 4 2.14 -5.50 10.06
CA ARG A 4 2.50 -6.91 10.28
C ARG A 4 1.45 -7.78 9.61
N PHE A 5 1.90 -8.64 8.70
CA PHE A 5 1.07 -9.60 7.99
C PHE A 5 1.54 -11.02 8.30
N VAL A 6 0.59 -11.94 8.41
CA VAL A 6 0.86 -13.38 8.56
C VAL A 6 0.36 -14.08 7.32
N TYR A 7 1.25 -14.81 6.65
CA TYR A 7 0.92 -15.58 5.46
C TYR A 7 0.61 -17.03 5.83
N HIS A 8 -0.53 -17.53 5.34
CA HIS A 8 -1.00 -18.89 5.53
C HIS A 8 -1.03 -19.60 4.18
N LEU A 9 -0.08 -20.51 3.94
CA LEU A 9 0.07 -21.20 2.66
C LEU A 9 -1.19 -21.99 2.29
N GLU A 10 -1.81 -22.63 3.28
CA GLU A 10 -3.04 -23.41 3.10
C GLU A 10 -4.26 -22.59 2.64
N LYS A 11 -4.20 -21.26 2.79
CA LYS A 11 -5.29 -20.34 2.41
C LYS A 11 -5.05 -19.65 1.06
N ASP A 12 -3.92 -19.91 0.39
CA ASP A 12 -3.65 -19.36 -0.95
C ASP A 12 -4.35 -20.18 -2.04
N THR A 13 -5.68 -20.10 -2.07
CA THR A 13 -6.54 -20.85 -3.02
C THR A 13 -6.22 -20.54 -4.48
N HIS A 14 -5.74 -19.31 -4.76
CA HIS A 14 -5.47 -18.83 -6.11
C HIS A 14 -3.99 -18.95 -6.50
N LYS A 15 -3.14 -19.51 -5.63
CA LYS A 15 -1.69 -19.66 -5.84
C LYS A 15 -1.03 -18.34 -6.26
N MET A 16 -1.46 -17.24 -5.65
CA MET A 16 -0.93 -15.90 -5.91
C MET A 16 0.54 -15.79 -5.50
N GLY A 17 0.96 -16.60 -4.52
CA GLY A 17 2.31 -16.57 -3.97
C GLY A 17 2.53 -15.41 -2.99
N VAL A 18 3.52 -15.60 -2.11
CA VAL A 18 3.86 -14.66 -1.04
C VAL A 18 4.19 -13.27 -1.58
N ASP A 19 4.94 -13.21 -2.67
CA ASP A 19 5.44 -11.95 -3.22
C ASP A 19 4.31 -11.06 -3.75
N ALA A 20 3.37 -11.63 -4.52
CA ALA A 20 2.22 -10.88 -5.02
C ALA A 20 1.27 -10.46 -3.88
N LEU A 21 1.07 -11.32 -2.88
CA LEU A 21 0.22 -10.99 -1.72
C LEU A 21 0.83 -9.86 -0.88
N ILE A 22 2.14 -9.90 -0.61
CA ILE A 22 2.81 -8.86 0.18
C ILE A 22 2.98 -7.58 -0.64
N ARG A 23 3.56 -7.63 -1.83
CA ARG A 23 3.88 -6.41 -2.59
C ARG A 23 2.64 -5.67 -3.05
N LYS A 24 1.59 -6.38 -3.46
CA LYS A 24 0.39 -5.76 -4.04
C LYS A 24 -0.71 -5.56 -3.02
N ASN A 25 -1.14 -6.64 -2.35
CA ASN A 25 -2.32 -6.58 -1.50
C ASN A 25 -2.01 -5.90 -0.16
N ALA A 26 -0.87 -6.18 0.46
CA ALA A 26 -0.52 -5.53 1.72
C ALA A 26 -0.37 -4.01 1.56
N VAL A 27 0.25 -3.55 0.47
CA VAL A 27 0.37 -2.10 0.17
C VAL A 27 -1.00 -1.49 -0.08
N ALA A 28 -1.89 -2.16 -0.82
CA ALA A 28 -3.26 -1.71 -1.04
C ALA A 28 -4.06 -1.61 0.28
N ILE A 29 -3.85 -2.54 1.22
CA ILE A 29 -4.47 -2.51 2.55
C ILE A 29 -3.94 -1.33 3.39
N LEU A 30 -2.65 -1.01 3.29
CA LEU A 30 -2.03 0.08 4.05
C LEU A 30 -2.34 1.48 3.47
N TYR A 31 -2.63 1.59 2.18
CA TYR A 31 -2.84 2.87 1.51
C TYR A 31 -3.94 3.76 2.15
N PRO A 32 -5.13 3.26 2.52
CA PRO A 32 -6.15 4.06 3.21
C PRO A 32 -5.67 4.66 4.53
N TYR A 33 -4.82 3.97 5.27
CA TYR A 33 -4.26 4.47 6.53
C TYR A 33 -3.26 5.59 6.28
N LEU A 34 -2.40 5.45 5.27
CA LEU A 34 -1.51 6.53 4.85
C LEU A 34 -2.31 7.77 4.43
N ARG A 35 -3.37 7.57 3.65
CA ARG A 35 -4.28 8.64 3.22
C ARG A 35 -4.93 9.36 4.40
N ALA A 36 -5.37 8.63 5.42
CA ALA A 36 -5.91 9.23 6.63
C ALA A 36 -4.86 10.06 7.38
N ILE A 37 -3.62 9.55 7.50
CA ILE A 37 -2.52 10.28 8.15
C ILE A 37 -2.22 11.59 7.42
N VAL A 38 -2.12 11.56 6.09
CA VAL A 38 -1.86 12.77 5.28
C VAL A 38 -2.99 13.78 5.43
N SER A 39 -4.25 13.34 5.40
CA SER A 39 -5.41 14.21 5.61
C SER A 39 -5.41 14.83 7.01
N ASN A 40 -5.09 14.05 8.05
CA ASN A 40 -5.03 14.56 9.42
C ASN A 40 -3.90 15.56 9.60
N LEU A 41 -2.71 15.27 9.05
CA LEU A 41 -1.54 16.14 9.16
C LEU A 41 -1.79 17.49 8.48
N THR A 42 -2.34 17.47 7.27
CA THR A 42 -2.67 18.69 6.52
C THR A 42 -3.83 19.45 7.14
N SER A 43 -4.81 18.77 7.74
CA SER A 43 -5.88 19.43 8.50
C SER A 43 -5.37 20.08 9.80
N THR A 44 -4.35 19.49 10.45
CA THR A 44 -3.83 19.97 11.74
C THR A 44 -2.91 21.16 11.56
N SER A 45 -2.28 21.32 10.40
CA SER A 45 -1.37 22.45 10.16
C SER A 45 -2.07 23.80 10.15
N ASN A 46 -3.40 23.84 9.95
CA ASN A 46 -4.24 25.04 9.90
C ASN A 46 -3.80 26.09 8.85
N GLU A 47 -2.80 25.76 8.05
CA GLU A 47 -2.23 26.55 6.95
C GLU A 47 -2.80 26.10 5.61
N TYR A 48 -3.12 24.81 5.50
CA TYR A 48 -3.69 24.19 4.30
C TYR A 48 -5.03 23.53 4.64
N PRO A 49 -5.99 23.49 3.69
CA PRO A 49 -7.18 22.67 3.86
C PRO A 49 -6.78 21.19 3.95
N ALA A 50 -7.62 20.39 4.60
CA ALA A 50 -7.42 18.94 4.70
C ALA A 50 -7.23 18.33 3.30
N TYR A 51 -6.04 17.76 3.07
CA TYR A 51 -5.69 17.19 1.78
C TYR A 51 -6.09 15.72 1.74
N LEU A 52 -7.18 15.46 1.01
CA LEU A 52 -7.65 14.12 0.74
C LEU A 52 -6.97 13.60 -0.53
N LEU A 53 -6.03 12.66 -0.37
CA LEU A 53 -5.41 11.98 -1.52
C LEU A 53 -6.51 11.39 -2.43
N PRO A 54 -6.33 11.31 -3.76
CA PRO A 54 -7.31 10.64 -4.62
C PRO A 54 -7.33 9.13 -4.39
N THR A 55 -8.38 8.46 -4.84
CA THR A 55 -8.37 6.99 -4.89
C THR A 55 -7.49 6.58 -6.06
N ILE A 56 -6.50 5.72 -5.79
CA ILE A 56 -5.56 5.24 -6.80
C ILE A 56 -5.64 3.72 -6.92
N ASP A 57 -5.38 3.21 -8.12
CA ASP A 57 -5.07 1.80 -8.31
C ASP A 57 -3.62 1.55 -7.88
N VAL A 58 -3.46 1.15 -6.62
CA VAL A 58 -2.14 0.82 -6.04
C VAL A 58 -1.44 -0.28 -6.83
N ALA A 59 -2.19 -1.22 -7.41
CA ALA A 59 -1.61 -2.30 -8.19
C ALA A 59 -1.03 -1.82 -9.51
N GLN A 60 -1.71 -0.91 -10.19
CA GLN A 60 -1.21 -0.30 -11.40
C GLN A 60 0.05 0.53 -11.12
N VAL A 61 -0.01 1.39 -10.09
CA VAL A 61 1.12 2.26 -9.70
C VAL A 61 2.38 1.45 -9.37
N LEU A 62 2.24 0.31 -8.68
CA LEU A 62 3.37 -0.56 -8.35
C LEU A 62 3.96 -1.29 -9.56
N LYS A 63 3.15 -1.57 -10.60
CA LYS A 63 3.64 -2.17 -11.85
C LYS A 63 4.44 -1.17 -12.69
N GLU A 64 4.06 0.11 -12.63
CA GLU A 64 4.67 1.19 -13.42
C GLU A 64 5.99 1.71 -12.79
N GLN A 65 6.33 1.31 -11.56
CA GLN A 65 7.58 1.70 -10.90
C GLN A 65 8.77 0.81 -11.33
N PRO A 66 9.77 1.36 -12.06
CA PRO A 66 10.91 0.60 -12.60
C PRO A 66 11.96 0.16 -11.56
N GLY A 67 11.68 0.30 -10.25
CA GLY A 67 12.59 -0.08 -9.16
C GLY A 67 12.14 -1.26 -8.29
N SER A 68 10.95 -1.82 -8.51
CA SER A 68 10.42 -2.90 -7.66
C SER A 68 11.05 -4.27 -7.94
N SER A 69 11.71 -4.43 -9.10
CA SER A 69 12.32 -5.70 -9.55
C SER A 69 13.78 -5.90 -9.14
N ALA A 70 14.39 -5.00 -8.36
CA ALA A 70 15.84 -5.03 -8.06
C ALA A 70 16.22 -5.49 -6.63
N VAL A 71 15.27 -6.01 -5.84
CA VAL A 71 15.56 -6.56 -4.50
C VAL A 71 14.99 -7.98 -4.38
N ALA A 72 15.57 -8.88 -5.16
CA ALA A 72 15.46 -10.33 -5.03
C ALA A 72 16.67 -10.97 -5.72
N ASP A 73 17.87 -10.62 -5.24
CA ASP A 73 19.06 -11.47 -5.25
C ASP A 73 19.65 -11.41 -3.83
#